data_AF-A0A7J6W7W4-F1
#
_entry.id   AF-A0A7J6W7W4-F1
#
_cell.length_a   1.000
_cell.length_b   1.000
_cell.length_c   1.000
_cell.angle_alpha   90.00
_cell.angle_beta   90.00
_cell.angle_gamma   90.00
#
_symmetry.space_group_name_H-M   'P 1'
#
loop_
_entity.id
_entity.type
_entity.pdbx_description
1 polymer ?
#
loop_
_entity_poly.entity_id
_entity_poly.type
_entity_poly.pdbx_seq_one_letter_code
_entity_poly.pdbx_strand_id
1 'polypeptide(L)'
;MFTGAVKKRLIEVLTELVNSHREKRALVTDEFKRKVVMQLAAMLTTELNARAIEDLPAVGIMAPSEHQIEVISSKMEEGSTSQKYEEEESDYCSSKAAIRFSQKVMAELFGTYFLIFAGCGSVAINKIYGGQITFPGVCVVWGLAVMVMVYAVGHISGAHFNPAVTMAMALFRQFPPKEVIPYIIAQLLGSCLASGTLVLVFDVEMKDFFGTIPVGPSLRSFILEIIITFFLMFVISGVATDSRAIGELAGIAVGMTIMLNVFIAGPVSGASMNPARSLGPAIVMNQYKGIWVYMTAPIIGAIAGGFSYNMIRYTDKPLSELAKSGSFLNSMSRRNSQ
;
A
#
# COMPACT_ATOMS: atom_id res chain seq x y z
N MET A 1 -4.54 -41.01 -29.12
CA MET A 1 -3.97 -42.21 -28.47
C MET A 1 -2.49 -41.93 -28.23
N PHE A 2 -2.11 -41.37 -27.07
CA PHE A 2 -0.69 -41.13 -26.76
C PHE A 2 -0.06 -42.45 -26.31
N THR A 3 1.01 -42.86 -27.01
CA THR A 3 1.71 -44.14 -26.88
C THR A 3 2.22 -44.41 -25.47
N GLY A 4 2.19 -45.68 -25.03
CA GLY A 4 2.56 -46.13 -23.68
C GLY A 4 3.96 -45.72 -23.19
N ALA A 5 4.87 -45.36 -24.10
CA ALA A 5 6.19 -44.82 -23.78
C ALA A 5 6.13 -43.44 -23.09
N VAL A 6 5.17 -42.58 -23.44
CA VAL A 6 5.03 -41.23 -22.85
C VAL A 6 4.48 -41.33 -21.42
N LYS A 7 3.53 -42.25 -21.19
CA LYS A 7 2.95 -42.48 -19.86
C LYS A 7 3.97 -43.08 -18.89
N LYS A 8 4.83 -43.98 -19.37
CA LYS A 8 5.91 -44.57 -18.55
C LYS A 8 6.96 -43.51 -18.15
N ARG A 9 7.35 -42.65 -19.09
CA ARG A 9 8.32 -41.56 -18.86
C ARG A 9 7.77 -40.48 -17.91
N LEU A 10 6.46 -40.22 -17.94
CA LEU A 10 5.82 -39.29 -17.02
C LEU A 10 5.74 -39.85 -15.59
N ILE A 11 5.51 -41.16 -15.43
CA ILE A 11 5.46 -41.82 -14.12
C ILE A 11 6.85 -41.92 -13.49
N GLU A 12 7.89 -42.21 -14.28
CA GLU A 12 9.29 -42.20 -13.83
C GLU A 12 9.72 -40.79 -13.37
N VAL A 13 9.41 -39.74 -14.16
CA VAL A 13 9.68 -38.35 -13.79
C VAL A 13 8.92 -37.92 -12.53
N LEU A 14 7.65 -38.33 -12.38
CA LEU A 14 6.85 -38.00 -11.19
C LEU A 14 7.34 -38.76 -9.94
N THR A 15 7.81 -40.00 -10.11
CA THR A 15 8.34 -40.82 -9.01
C THR A 15 9.73 -40.32 -8.58
N GLU A 16 10.55 -39.84 -9.51
CA GLU A 16 11.79 -39.13 -9.22
C GLU A 16 11.54 -37.77 -8.54
N LEU A 17 10.51 -37.02 -8.93
CA LEU A 17 10.12 -35.76 -8.28
C LEU A 17 9.58 -35.97 -6.85
N VAL A 18 8.80 -37.02 -6.63
CA VAL A 18 8.26 -37.37 -5.31
C VAL A 18 9.35 -37.94 -4.39
N ASN A 19 10.26 -38.77 -4.90
CA ASN A 19 11.40 -39.27 -4.11
C ASN A 19 12.45 -38.17 -3.86
N SER A 20 12.64 -37.26 -4.81
CA SER A 20 13.46 -36.04 -4.64
C SER A 20 12.88 -35.07 -3.60
N HIS A 21 11.60 -35.18 -3.23
CA HIS A 21 10.97 -34.34 -2.22
C HIS A 21 11.21 -34.82 -0.79
N ARG A 22 11.69 -36.07 -0.60
CA ARG A 22 11.93 -36.67 0.72
C ARG A 22 13.33 -36.38 1.27
N GLU A 23 14.31 -36.12 0.41
CA GLU A 23 15.72 -35.87 0.82
C GLU A 23 16.15 -34.39 0.74
N LYS A 24 15.42 -33.52 0.01
CA LYS A 24 15.84 -32.12 -0.26
C LYS A 24 15.34 -31.06 0.74
N ARG A 25 14.90 -31.44 1.94
CA ARG A 25 14.43 -30.48 2.97
C ARG A 25 15.53 -29.54 3.53
N ALA A 26 16.80 -29.78 3.19
CA ALA A 26 17.93 -28.95 3.63
C ALA A 26 18.53 -28.01 2.55
N LEU A 27 18.28 -28.26 1.26
CA LEU A 27 18.91 -27.52 0.14
C LEU A 27 17.99 -26.44 -0.48
N VAL A 28 16.67 -26.58 -0.34
CA VAL A 28 15.68 -25.64 -0.92
C VAL A 28 15.69 -24.28 -0.21
N THR A 29 16.09 -24.23 1.06
CA THR A 29 16.25 -23.00 1.82
C THR A 29 17.28 -22.06 1.20
N ASP A 30 18.33 -22.56 0.56
CA ASP A 30 19.44 -21.72 0.09
C ASP A 30 19.20 -21.16 -1.32
N GLU A 31 18.61 -21.95 -2.23
CA GLU A 31 18.26 -21.48 -3.57
C GLU A 31 17.06 -20.51 -3.53
N PHE A 32 16.10 -20.76 -2.64
CA PHE A 32 14.96 -19.86 -2.45
C PHE A 32 15.37 -18.56 -1.74
N LYS A 33 16.23 -18.63 -0.70
CA LYS A 33 16.87 -17.44 -0.11
C LYS A 33 17.63 -16.65 -1.15
N ARG A 34 18.40 -17.31 -2.04
CA ARG A 34 19.06 -16.65 -3.17
C ARG A 34 18.07 -15.98 -4.11
N LYS A 35 16.93 -16.58 -4.46
CA LYS A 35 15.93 -15.95 -5.33
C LYS A 35 15.26 -14.72 -4.68
N VAL A 36 14.95 -14.78 -3.39
CA VAL A 36 14.40 -13.63 -2.64
C VAL A 36 15.46 -12.52 -2.46
N VAL A 37 16.69 -12.88 -2.11
CA VAL A 37 17.82 -11.94 -2.03
C VAL A 37 18.13 -11.33 -3.39
N MET A 38 18.05 -12.10 -4.48
CA MET A 38 18.24 -11.60 -5.84
C MET A 38 17.07 -10.73 -6.31
N GLN A 39 15.84 -10.97 -5.87
CA GLN A 39 14.70 -10.09 -6.14
C GLN A 39 14.77 -8.78 -5.33
N LEU A 40 15.18 -8.85 -4.07
CA LEU A 40 15.45 -7.68 -3.22
C LEU A 40 16.64 -6.88 -3.79
N ALA A 41 17.73 -7.55 -4.18
CA ALA A 41 18.88 -6.94 -4.83
C ALA A 41 18.49 -6.34 -6.18
N ALA A 42 17.72 -7.02 -7.02
CA ALA A 42 17.23 -6.48 -8.29
C ALA A 42 16.36 -5.23 -8.07
N MET A 43 15.49 -5.20 -7.05
CA MET A 43 14.73 -4.01 -6.67
C MET A 43 15.63 -2.85 -6.23
N LEU A 44 16.61 -3.10 -5.35
CA LEU A 44 17.62 -2.12 -4.93
C LEU A 44 18.48 -1.63 -6.10
N THR A 45 18.81 -2.51 -7.05
CA THR A 45 19.62 -2.17 -8.23
C THR A 45 18.81 -1.39 -9.26
N THR A 46 17.49 -1.61 -9.34
CA THR A 46 16.60 -0.81 -10.20
C THR A 46 16.47 0.62 -9.68
N GLU A 47 16.53 0.81 -8.36
CA GLU A 47 16.52 2.13 -7.70
C GLU A 47 17.89 2.85 -7.76
N LEU A 48 19.00 2.10 -7.84
CA LEU A 48 20.36 2.65 -8.03
C LEU A 48 20.69 2.93 -9.51
N ASN A 49 20.23 2.10 -10.45
CA ASN A 49 20.45 2.31 -11.89
C ASN A 49 19.54 3.38 -12.49
N ALA A 50 18.44 3.76 -11.83
CA ALA A 50 17.66 4.94 -12.23
C ALA A 50 18.37 6.28 -11.94
N ARG A 51 19.59 6.26 -11.36
CA ARG A 51 20.40 7.45 -11.04
C ARG A 51 21.82 7.41 -11.63
N ALA A 52 22.11 6.53 -12.58
CA ALA A 52 23.39 6.54 -13.29
C ALA A 52 23.15 6.23 -14.77
N ILE A 53 23.69 7.10 -15.65
CA ILE A 53 23.60 7.10 -17.13
C ILE A 53 22.30 7.82 -17.57
N GLU A 54 22.27 9.08 -18.04
CA GLU A 54 23.15 9.93 -18.87
C GLU A 54 23.13 11.35 -18.23
N ASP A 55 24.20 12.07 -17.91
CA ASP A 55 25.15 12.77 -18.78
C ASP A 55 26.28 13.34 -17.89
N LEU A 56 27.55 13.14 -18.26
CA LEU A 56 28.69 13.85 -17.68
C LEU A 56 29.58 14.28 -18.84
N PRO A 57 29.63 15.58 -19.22
CA PRO A 57 30.64 16.04 -20.15
C PRO A 57 31.97 16.16 -19.41
N ALA A 58 33.02 15.63 -20.01
CA ALA A 58 34.39 15.79 -19.55
C ALA A 58 34.78 17.27 -19.55
N VAL A 59 34.85 17.90 -18.38
CA VAL A 59 35.42 19.23 -18.20
C VAL A 59 36.86 19.07 -17.72
N GLY A 60 37.80 19.28 -18.65
CA GLY A 60 39.21 19.44 -18.32
C GLY A 60 39.40 20.71 -17.48
N ILE A 61 39.99 20.57 -16.31
CA ILE A 61 40.36 21.68 -15.44
C ILE A 61 41.63 22.32 -16.00
N MET A 62 41.51 23.54 -16.54
CA MET A 62 42.65 24.40 -16.86
C MET A 62 42.58 25.62 -15.93
N ALA A 63 43.68 25.91 -15.24
CA ALA A 63 43.76 27.02 -14.28
C ALA A 63 43.56 28.38 -14.99
N PRO A 64 42.90 29.36 -14.34
CA PRO A 64 42.60 30.65 -14.96
C PRO A 64 43.87 31.50 -15.14
N SER A 65 44.00 32.16 -16.30
CA SER A 65 45.11 33.07 -16.63
C SER A 65 45.00 34.40 -15.87
N GLU A 66 46.14 35.07 -15.64
CA GLU A 66 46.28 36.32 -14.87
C GLU A 66 45.27 37.42 -15.24
N HIS A 67 44.80 37.48 -16.49
CA HIS A 67 43.79 38.44 -16.94
C HIS A 67 42.40 38.25 -16.29
N GLN A 68 42.04 37.03 -15.86
CA GLN A 68 40.75 36.76 -15.18
C GLN A 68 40.77 37.17 -13.71
N ILE A 69 41.94 37.22 -13.07
CA ILE A 69 42.08 37.65 -11.67
C ILE A 69 41.87 39.17 -11.55
N GLU A 70 42.32 39.93 -12.57
CA GLU A 70 42.19 41.39 -12.61
C GLU A 70 40.73 41.85 -12.75
N VAL A 71 39.91 41.10 -13.51
CA VAL A 71 38.47 41.37 -13.70
C VAL A 71 37.64 41.07 -12.43
N ILE A 72 38.09 40.14 -11.60
CA ILE A 72 37.44 39.81 -10.33
C ILE A 72 37.79 40.85 -9.26
N SER A 73 39.03 41.34 -9.24
CA SER A 73 39.46 42.38 -8.31
C SER A 73 38.78 43.73 -8.56
N SER A 74 38.48 44.07 -9.83
CA SER A 74 37.82 45.34 -10.18
C SER A 74 36.32 45.36 -9.86
N LYS A 75 35.71 44.22 -9.54
CA LYS A 75 34.25 44.09 -9.31
C LYS A 75 33.86 44.04 -7.82
N MET A 76 34.80 44.25 -6.91
CA MET A 76 34.53 44.29 -5.47
C MET A 76 34.36 45.70 -4.87
N GLU A 77 34.51 46.77 -5.66
CA GLU A 77 34.44 48.17 -5.15
C GLU A 77 33.15 48.95 -5.47
N GLU A 78 32.19 48.43 -6.24
CA GLU A 78 30.95 49.17 -6.52
C GLU A 78 29.69 48.46 -6.00
N GLY A 79 29.11 49.03 -4.96
CA GLY A 79 27.84 48.62 -4.37
C GLY A 79 26.62 49.05 -5.21
N SER A 80 25.61 48.18 -5.17
CA SER A 80 24.22 48.36 -5.61
C SER A 80 23.98 48.54 -7.12
N THR A 81 23.25 47.61 -7.72
CA THR A 81 21.89 47.81 -8.26
C THR A 81 21.38 46.49 -8.85
N SER A 82 20.12 46.19 -8.61
CA SER A 82 19.36 45.03 -9.07
C SER A 82 19.58 44.67 -10.55
N GLN A 83 19.92 43.42 -10.83
CA GLN A 83 19.64 42.77 -12.11
C GLN A 83 19.05 41.38 -11.87
N LYS A 84 17.85 41.18 -12.43
CA LYS A 84 17.19 39.89 -12.62
C LYS A 84 18.15 38.96 -13.35
N TYR A 85 18.50 37.85 -12.72
CA TYR A 85 18.93 36.66 -13.44
C TYR A 85 17.70 35.78 -13.60
N GLU A 86 17.28 35.59 -14.85
CA GLU A 86 16.40 34.49 -15.24
C GLU A 86 17.23 33.21 -15.07
N GLU A 87 17.00 32.48 -13.97
CA GLU A 87 17.49 31.12 -13.82
C GLU A 87 16.56 30.17 -14.59
N GLU A 88 17.16 29.30 -15.41
CA GLU A 88 16.52 28.18 -16.07
C GLU A 88 15.98 27.17 -15.04
N GLU A 89 14.79 27.43 -14.48
CA GLU A 89 14.03 26.48 -13.66
C GLU A 89 13.11 25.62 -14.56
N SER A 90 13.62 24.52 -15.14
CA SER A 90 12.73 23.57 -15.86
C SER A 90 12.94 22.09 -15.56
N ASP A 91 14.01 21.64 -14.89
CA ASP A 91 14.27 20.18 -14.77
C ASP A 91 14.37 19.64 -13.33
N TYR A 92 14.70 20.48 -12.35
CA TYR A 92 14.89 20.05 -10.95
C TYR A 92 13.58 19.70 -10.21
N CYS A 93 12.44 20.27 -10.64
CA CYS A 93 11.14 20.08 -9.99
C CYS A 93 10.53 18.70 -10.27
N SER A 94 10.81 18.11 -11.44
CA SER A 94 10.35 16.76 -11.83
C SER A 94 10.98 15.67 -10.96
N SER A 95 12.29 15.78 -10.70
CA SER A 95 13.05 14.82 -9.88
C SER A 95 12.54 14.75 -8.44
N LYS A 96 12.27 15.88 -7.79
CA LYS A 96 11.74 15.91 -6.41
C LYS A 96 10.33 15.30 -6.30
N ALA A 97 9.46 15.55 -7.27
CA ALA A 97 8.13 14.99 -7.31
C ALA A 97 8.18 13.47 -7.49
N ALA A 98 9.03 12.97 -8.39
CA ALA A 98 9.25 11.54 -8.61
C ALA A 98 9.80 10.83 -7.37
N ILE A 99 10.76 11.44 -6.66
CA ILE A 99 11.30 10.91 -5.41
C ILE A 99 10.21 10.80 -4.35
N ARG A 100 9.44 11.87 -4.12
CA ARG A 100 8.34 11.85 -3.13
C ARG A 100 7.30 10.80 -3.46
N PHE A 101 6.93 10.69 -4.73
CA PHE A 101 5.99 9.66 -5.18
C PHE A 101 6.54 8.24 -4.93
N SER A 102 7.80 7.98 -5.23
CA SER A 102 8.43 6.68 -4.98
C SER A 102 8.48 6.36 -3.48
N GLN A 103 8.80 7.33 -2.64
CA GLN A 103 8.78 7.20 -1.17
C GLN A 103 7.39 6.82 -0.64
N LYS A 104 6.33 7.46 -1.16
CA LYS A 104 4.95 7.12 -0.82
C LYS A 104 4.60 5.67 -1.17
N VAL A 105 4.95 5.24 -2.38
CA VAL A 105 4.71 3.87 -2.86
C VAL A 105 5.45 2.84 -2.00
N MET A 106 6.71 3.12 -1.65
CA MET A 106 7.50 2.26 -0.76
C MET A 106 6.94 2.22 0.67
N ALA A 107 6.46 3.35 1.19
CA ALA A 107 5.80 3.40 2.50
C ALA A 107 4.51 2.56 2.51
N GLU A 108 3.72 2.55 1.44
CA GLU A 108 2.56 1.66 1.31
C GLU A 108 2.96 0.18 1.24
N LEU A 109 4.01 -0.15 0.49
CA LEU A 109 4.53 -1.51 0.42
C LEU A 109 4.97 -2.02 1.80
N PHE A 110 5.81 -1.27 2.50
CA PHE A 110 6.31 -1.67 3.82
C PHE A 110 5.21 -1.65 4.88
N GLY A 111 4.33 -0.66 4.87
CA GLY A 111 3.23 -0.61 5.82
C GLY A 111 2.24 -1.74 5.64
N THR A 112 1.87 -2.10 4.40
CA THR A 112 1.08 -3.31 4.17
C THR A 112 1.85 -4.57 4.52
N TYR A 113 3.15 -4.66 4.22
CA TYR A 113 3.98 -5.80 4.62
C TYR A 113 3.93 -6.03 6.15
N PHE A 114 4.22 -5.01 6.96
CA PHE A 114 4.23 -5.14 8.42
C PHE A 114 2.84 -5.41 8.98
N LEU A 115 1.81 -4.78 8.43
CA LEU A 115 0.42 -5.03 8.80
C LEU A 115 0.04 -6.50 8.59
N ILE A 116 0.31 -7.05 7.40
CA ILE A 116 -0.02 -8.44 7.08
C ILE A 116 0.86 -9.40 7.85
N PHE A 117 2.16 -9.12 7.97
CA PHE A 117 3.07 -9.95 8.76
C PHE A 117 2.62 -10.07 10.22
N ALA A 118 2.30 -8.96 10.87
CA ALA A 118 1.85 -8.97 12.26
C ALA A 118 0.43 -9.56 12.40
N GLY A 119 -0.53 -9.04 11.64
CA GLY A 119 -1.93 -9.44 11.72
C GLY A 119 -2.16 -10.90 11.33
N CYS A 120 -1.76 -11.29 10.12
CA CYS A 120 -1.86 -12.68 9.68
C CYS A 120 -0.89 -13.60 10.43
N GLY A 121 0.30 -13.12 10.82
CA GLY A 121 1.23 -13.89 11.65
C GLY A 121 0.63 -14.26 13.00
N SER A 122 -0.09 -13.34 13.65
CA SER A 122 -0.79 -13.65 14.90
C SER A 122 -1.86 -14.74 14.70
N VAL A 123 -2.58 -14.74 13.58
CA VAL A 123 -3.55 -15.81 13.25
C VAL A 123 -2.85 -17.15 13.02
N ALA A 124 -1.76 -17.16 12.22
CA ALA A 124 -1.00 -18.36 11.92
C ALA A 124 -0.41 -18.99 13.20
N ILE A 125 0.32 -18.19 14.00
CA ILE A 125 0.93 -18.62 15.26
C ILE A 125 -0.13 -19.12 16.23
N ASN A 126 -1.28 -18.42 16.33
CA ASN A 126 -2.36 -18.86 17.20
C ASN A 126 -2.92 -20.24 16.80
N LYS A 127 -2.92 -20.59 15.51
CA LYS A 127 -3.34 -21.91 15.04
C LYS A 127 -2.25 -22.97 15.29
N ILE A 128 -1.00 -22.66 14.94
CA ILE A 128 0.13 -23.59 15.03
C ILE A 128 0.42 -23.97 16.49
N TYR A 129 0.43 -23.01 17.40
CA TYR A 129 0.85 -23.21 18.79
C TYR A 129 -0.33 -23.37 19.77
N GLY A 130 -1.48 -23.86 19.30
CA GLY A 130 -2.58 -24.29 20.17
C GLY A 130 -3.31 -23.14 20.89
N GLY A 131 -3.39 -21.96 20.28
CA GLY A 131 -4.26 -20.88 20.76
C GLY A 131 -3.65 -19.92 21.77
N GLN A 132 -2.32 -19.90 21.94
CA GLN A 132 -1.63 -19.10 22.97
C GLN A 132 -1.89 -17.58 22.88
N ILE A 133 -2.03 -17.04 21.66
CA ILE A 133 -2.31 -15.61 21.47
C ILE A 133 -3.77 -15.30 21.86
N THR A 134 -4.67 -16.27 21.72
CA THR A 134 -6.13 -16.16 21.89
C THR A 134 -6.79 -15.23 20.87
N PHE A 135 -8.11 -15.32 20.73
CA PHE A 135 -8.85 -14.43 19.84
C PHE A 135 -8.73 -12.94 20.21
N PRO A 136 -8.87 -12.53 21.49
CA PRO A 136 -8.60 -11.15 21.90
C PRO A 136 -7.19 -10.67 21.56
N GLY A 137 -6.16 -11.50 21.73
CA GLY A 137 -4.79 -11.13 21.37
C GLY A 137 -4.62 -10.88 19.87
N VAL A 138 -5.24 -11.70 19.02
CA VAL A 138 -5.27 -11.45 17.56
C VAL A 138 -5.92 -10.10 17.25
N CYS A 139 -7.04 -9.76 17.91
CA CYS A 139 -7.71 -8.47 17.72
C CYS A 139 -6.80 -7.30 18.07
N VAL A 140 -6.12 -7.39 19.21
CA VAL A 140 -5.15 -6.38 19.68
C VAL A 140 -3.99 -6.23 18.69
N VAL A 141 -3.43 -7.33 18.17
CA VAL A 141 -2.33 -7.27 17.20
C VAL A 141 -2.76 -6.54 15.92
N TRP A 142 -3.94 -6.82 15.37
CA TRP A 142 -4.44 -6.12 14.18
C TRP A 142 -4.56 -4.61 14.40
N GLY A 143 -5.13 -4.18 15.52
CA GLY A 143 -5.28 -2.76 15.84
C GLY A 143 -3.95 -2.06 16.10
N LEU A 144 -3.08 -2.68 16.91
CA LEU A 144 -1.76 -2.13 17.23
C LEU A 144 -0.86 -2.05 16.00
N ALA A 145 -0.88 -3.05 15.11
CA ALA A 145 -0.08 -3.04 13.88
C ALA A 145 -0.44 -1.85 13.00
N VAL A 146 -1.74 -1.58 12.80
CA VAL A 146 -2.17 -0.40 12.03
C VAL A 146 -1.80 0.89 12.75
N MET A 147 -2.06 1.00 14.05
CA MET A 147 -1.72 2.19 14.82
C MET A 147 -0.22 2.53 14.70
N VAL A 148 0.65 1.55 14.90
CA VAL A 148 2.10 1.72 14.80
C VAL A 148 2.50 2.16 13.39
N MET A 149 1.98 1.51 12.35
CA MET A 149 2.34 1.85 10.97
C MET A 149 1.79 3.22 10.53
N VAL A 150 0.60 3.61 10.99
CA VAL A 150 0.05 4.95 10.74
C VAL A 150 0.95 6.01 11.36
N TYR A 151 1.42 5.82 12.59
CA TYR A 151 2.36 6.76 13.21
C TYR A 151 3.74 6.75 12.56
N ALA A 152 4.23 5.58 12.17
CA ALA A 152 5.56 5.44 11.59
C ALA A 152 5.68 6.03 10.18
N VAL A 153 4.70 5.81 9.30
CA VAL A 153 4.81 6.20 7.88
C VAL A 153 3.59 6.96 7.34
N GLY A 154 2.59 7.28 8.16
CA GLY A 154 1.41 8.04 7.73
C GLY A 154 1.73 9.44 7.24
N HIS A 155 2.73 10.10 7.82
CA HIS A 155 3.22 11.40 7.35
C HIS A 155 3.96 11.33 5.99
N ILE A 156 4.29 10.12 5.52
CA ILE A 156 4.94 9.88 4.23
C ILE A 156 3.89 9.59 3.14
N SER A 157 3.06 8.55 3.32
CA SER A 157 2.12 8.08 2.28
C SER A 157 0.64 8.41 2.54
N GLY A 158 0.28 8.83 3.75
CA GLY A 158 -1.11 8.82 4.23
C GLY A 158 -1.53 7.48 4.85
N ALA A 159 -0.66 6.46 4.84
CA ALA A 159 -0.86 5.16 5.48
C ALA A 159 -2.20 4.48 5.12
N HIS A 160 -2.48 4.32 3.82
CA HIS A 160 -3.73 3.69 3.40
C HIS A 160 -3.71 2.19 3.68
N PHE A 161 -2.64 1.51 3.28
CA PHE A 161 -2.37 0.08 3.40
C PHE A 161 -3.49 -0.84 2.91
N ASN A 162 -4.45 -0.29 2.15
CA ASN A 162 -5.74 -0.89 1.86
C ASN A 162 -6.29 -0.34 0.53
N PRO A 163 -6.53 -1.22 -0.46
CA PRO A 163 -7.12 -0.80 -1.74
C PRO A 163 -8.49 -0.13 -1.60
N ALA A 164 -9.35 -0.60 -0.68
CA ALA A 164 -10.68 -0.01 -0.49
C ALA A 164 -10.60 1.42 0.07
N VAL A 165 -9.70 1.67 1.03
CA VAL A 165 -9.43 3.02 1.57
C VAL A 165 -8.84 3.92 0.49
N THR A 166 -7.87 3.42 -0.28
CA THR A 166 -7.23 4.18 -1.36
C THR A 166 -8.23 4.63 -2.41
N MET A 167 -9.12 3.71 -2.83
CA MET A 167 -10.18 4.02 -3.78
C MET A 167 -11.19 5.03 -3.22
N ALA A 168 -11.63 4.86 -1.98
CA ALA A 168 -12.58 5.78 -1.35
C ALA A 168 -11.99 7.19 -1.18
N MET A 169 -10.74 7.30 -0.72
CA MET A 169 -10.03 8.58 -0.61
C MET A 169 -9.91 9.30 -1.96
N ALA A 170 -9.62 8.56 -3.04
CA ALA A 170 -9.58 9.13 -4.38
C ALA A 170 -10.96 9.58 -4.88
N LEU A 171 -12.00 8.80 -4.61
CA LEU A 171 -13.39 9.11 -5.00
C LEU A 171 -13.87 10.42 -4.36
N PHE A 172 -13.54 10.65 -3.08
CA PHE A 172 -13.91 11.87 -2.36
C PHE A 172 -12.89 13.02 -2.52
N ARG A 173 -12.02 12.95 -3.54
CA ARG A 173 -11.01 13.97 -3.89
C ARG A 173 -10.02 14.31 -2.76
N GLN A 174 -9.81 13.36 -1.84
CA GLN A 174 -8.81 13.46 -0.78
C GLN A 174 -7.46 12.85 -1.19
N PHE A 175 -7.41 12.14 -2.33
CA PHE A 175 -6.19 11.51 -2.83
C PHE A 175 -6.07 11.61 -4.36
N PRO A 176 -4.88 11.86 -4.93
CA PRO A 176 -4.71 12.03 -6.37
C PRO A 176 -5.06 10.74 -7.14
N PRO A 177 -5.99 10.77 -8.12
CA PRO A 177 -6.39 9.57 -8.86
C PRO A 177 -5.24 8.85 -9.58
N LYS A 178 -4.19 9.59 -9.98
CA LYS A 178 -3.00 9.04 -10.64
C LYS A 178 -2.15 8.13 -9.72
N GLU A 179 -2.22 8.34 -8.41
CA GLU A 179 -1.44 7.58 -7.43
C GLU A 179 -2.16 6.28 -6.97
N VAL A 180 -3.45 6.11 -7.31
CA VAL A 180 -4.29 4.99 -6.85
C VAL A 180 -3.76 3.63 -7.27
N ILE A 181 -3.50 3.44 -8.57
CA ILE A 181 -3.04 2.15 -9.09
C ILE A 181 -1.66 1.77 -8.50
N PRO A 182 -0.65 2.68 -8.49
CA PRO A 182 0.63 2.42 -7.82
C PRO A 182 0.50 2.02 -6.35
N TYR A 183 -0.36 2.69 -5.58
CA TYR A 183 -0.64 2.33 -4.18
C TYR A 183 -1.23 0.93 -4.07
N ILE A 184 -2.23 0.60 -4.87
CA ILE A 184 -2.87 -0.74 -4.85
C ILE A 184 -1.85 -1.84 -5.19
N ILE A 185 -1.00 -1.61 -6.18
CA ILE A 185 0.06 -2.56 -6.55
C ILE A 185 1.03 -2.74 -5.38
N ALA A 186 1.51 -1.65 -4.77
CA ALA A 186 2.40 -1.72 -3.61
C ALA A 186 1.79 -2.47 -2.43
N GLN A 187 0.52 -2.21 -2.12
CA GLN A 187 -0.22 -2.90 -1.05
C GLN A 187 -0.35 -4.39 -1.33
N LEU A 188 -0.70 -4.77 -2.57
CA LEU A 188 -0.80 -6.18 -2.97
C LEU A 188 0.55 -6.89 -2.91
N LEU A 189 1.63 -6.25 -3.37
CA LEU A 189 2.99 -6.78 -3.29
C LEU A 189 3.44 -6.95 -1.84
N GLY A 190 3.25 -5.92 -0.99
CA GLY A 190 3.56 -5.99 0.44
C GLY A 190 2.82 -7.14 1.13
N SER A 191 1.54 -7.33 0.81
CA SER A 191 0.72 -8.42 1.34
C SER A 191 1.21 -9.81 0.91
N CYS A 192 1.56 -9.97 -0.36
CA CYS A 192 2.12 -11.23 -0.88
C CYS A 192 3.48 -11.54 -0.26
N LEU A 193 4.37 -10.53 -0.17
CA LEU A 193 5.69 -10.68 0.44
C LEU A 193 5.58 -11.08 1.92
N ALA A 194 4.71 -10.42 2.69
CA ALA A 194 4.48 -10.77 4.09
C ALA A 194 3.94 -12.18 4.25
N SER A 195 2.95 -12.54 3.42
CA SER A 195 2.36 -13.89 3.43
C SER A 195 3.40 -14.96 3.06
N GLY A 196 4.27 -14.67 2.10
CA GLY A 196 5.41 -15.52 1.73
C GLY A 196 6.39 -15.68 2.90
N THR A 197 6.77 -14.58 3.55
CA THR A 197 7.60 -14.60 4.77
C THR A 197 6.99 -15.49 5.85
N LEU A 198 5.68 -15.40 6.10
CA LEU A 198 5.00 -16.22 7.10
C LEU A 198 5.11 -17.72 6.79
N VAL A 199 4.88 -18.13 5.53
CA VAL A 199 4.99 -19.54 5.10
C VAL A 199 6.44 -20.05 5.15
N LEU A 200 7.44 -19.17 5.00
CA LEU A 200 8.85 -19.55 5.04
C LEU A 200 9.41 -19.65 6.46
N VAL A 201 8.96 -18.77 7.34
CA VAL A 201 9.48 -18.64 8.72
C VAL A 201 8.74 -19.57 9.67
N PHE A 202 7.45 -19.82 9.43
CA PHE A 202 6.63 -20.69 10.26
C PHE A 202 6.26 -21.97 9.50
N ASP A 203 6.09 -23.08 10.21
CA ASP A 203 5.66 -24.37 9.65
C ASP A 203 4.14 -24.34 9.36
N VAL A 204 3.73 -23.43 8.47
CA VAL A 204 2.32 -23.20 8.11
C VAL A 204 1.85 -24.32 7.17
N GLU A 205 0.84 -25.08 7.58
CA GLU A 205 0.14 -26.00 6.70
C GLU A 205 -1.15 -25.36 6.15
N MET A 206 -1.80 -26.03 5.18
CA MET A 206 -3.07 -25.55 4.60
C MET A 206 -4.19 -25.37 5.64
N LYS A 207 -4.18 -26.16 6.72
CA LYS A 207 -5.13 -26.03 7.85
C LYS A 207 -4.91 -24.73 8.64
N ASP A 208 -3.70 -24.18 8.59
CA ASP A 208 -3.28 -22.99 9.33
C ASP A 208 -3.50 -21.69 8.53
N PHE A 209 -4.30 -21.74 7.46
CA PHE A 209 -4.58 -20.61 6.58
C PHE A 209 -4.93 -19.34 7.37
N PHE A 210 -4.13 -18.30 7.20
CA PHE A 210 -4.22 -17.04 7.96
C PHE A 210 -4.94 -15.90 7.22
N GLY A 211 -5.40 -16.17 5.99
CA GLY A 211 -6.29 -15.28 5.24
C GLY A 211 -7.74 -15.34 5.74
N THR A 212 -8.65 -14.82 4.94
CA THR A 212 -10.08 -14.73 5.30
C THR A 212 -10.91 -15.76 4.55
N ILE A 213 -11.79 -16.47 5.27
CA ILE A 213 -12.75 -17.43 4.71
C ILE A 213 -14.11 -17.18 5.36
N PRO A 214 -15.21 -17.11 4.58
CA PRO A 214 -16.54 -16.99 5.15
C PRO A 214 -16.91 -18.20 6.01
N VAL A 215 -17.39 -17.95 7.22
CA VAL A 215 -17.99 -18.98 8.06
C VAL A 215 -19.49 -19.07 7.74
N GLY A 216 -19.89 -20.19 7.13
CA GLY A 216 -21.27 -20.39 6.67
C GLY A 216 -21.57 -19.68 5.34
N PRO A 217 -22.82 -19.22 5.12
CA PRO A 217 -23.22 -18.60 3.87
C PRO A 217 -22.45 -17.31 3.58
N SER A 218 -21.87 -17.19 2.36
CA SER A 218 -21.07 -16.03 1.96
C SER A 218 -21.80 -14.70 2.08
N LEU A 219 -23.14 -14.70 1.96
CA LEU A 219 -23.96 -13.50 2.14
C LEU A 219 -23.82 -12.87 3.53
N ARG A 220 -23.68 -13.69 4.59
CA ARG A 220 -23.51 -13.18 5.96
C ARG A 220 -22.19 -12.44 6.11
N SER A 221 -21.10 -13.03 5.63
CA SER A 221 -19.79 -12.38 5.62
C SER A 221 -19.77 -11.15 4.72
N PHE A 222 -20.48 -11.18 3.58
CA PHE A 222 -20.59 -10.03 2.68
C PHE A 222 -21.23 -8.81 3.33
N ILE A 223 -22.38 -9.00 3.98
CA ILE A 223 -23.07 -7.91 4.70
C ILE A 223 -22.17 -7.39 5.84
N LEU A 224 -21.55 -8.30 6.59
CA LEU A 224 -20.71 -7.93 7.72
C LEU A 224 -19.46 -7.14 7.28
N GLU A 225 -18.80 -7.56 6.20
CA GLU A 225 -17.66 -6.86 5.61
C GLU A 225 -18.01 -5.44 5.12
N ILE A 226 -19.21 -5.24 4.57
CA ILE A 226 -19.69 -3.89 4.23
C ILE A 226 -19.77 -3.03 5.50
N ILE A 227 -20.38 -3.53 6.57
CA ILE A 227 -20.62 -2.77 7.81
C ILE A 227 -19.30 -2.39 8.49
N ILE A 228 -18.39 -3.35 8.67
CA ILE A 228 -17.12 -3.05 9.35
C ILE A 228 -16.21 -2.14 8.51
N THR A 229 -16.22 -2.27 7.18
CA THR A 229 -15.43 -1.38 6.32
C THR A 229 -16.04 0.02 6.22
N PHE A 230 -17.37 0.11 6.25
CA PHE A 230 -18.08 1.38 6.44
C PHE A 230 -17.61 2.08 7.70
N PHE A 231 -17.60 1.37 8.83
CA PHE A 231 -17.22 1.97 10.10
C PHE A 231 -15.74 2.40 10.11
N LEU A 232 -14.85 1.56 9.56
CA LEU A 232 -13.45 1.91 9.37
C LEU A 232 -13.28 3.20 8.55
N MET A 233 -13.91 3.27 7.38
CA MET A 233 -13.73 4.39 6.46
C MET A 233 -14.42 5.67 6.96
N PHE A 234 -15.52 5.56 7.70
CA PHE A 234 -16.16 6.67 8.38
C PHE A 234 -15.20 7.31 9.41
N VAL A 235 -14.55 6.49 10.24
CA VAL A 235 -13.56 6.97 11.22
C VAL A 235 -12.35 7.57 10.53
N ILE A 236 -11.78 6.91 9.52
CA ILE A 236 -10.67 7.45 8.73
C ILE A 236 -11.03 8.82 8.15
N SER A 237 -12.21 8.95 7.55
CA SER A 237 -12.67 10.23 7.00
C SER A 237 -12.71 11.33 8.07
N GLY A 238 -13.15 10.99 9.28
CA GLY A 238 -13.19 11.95 10.38
C GLY A 238 -11.84 12.37 10.94
N VAL A 239 -10.91 11.44 11.12
CA VAL A 239 -9.62 11.76 11.74
C VAL A 239 -8.54 12.19 10.76
N ALA A 240 -8.65 11.78 9.49
CA ALA A 240 -7.62 12.06 8.48
C ALA A 240 -7.98 13.20 7.52
N THR A 241 -9.27 13.52 7.34
CA THR A 241 -9.68 14.51 6.32
C THR A 241 -10.30 15.79 6.91
N ASP A 242 -10.73 15.76 8.18
CA ASP A 242 -11.27 16.94 8.86
C ASP A 242 -10.17 17.70 9.60
N SER A 243 -9.88 18.93 9.18
CA SER A 243 -8.88 19.79 9.80
C SER A 243 -9.21 20.19 11.24
N ARG A 244 -10.44 19.95 11.70
CA ARG A 244 -10.86 20.15 13.09
C ARG A 244 -10.53 18.95 13.98
N ALA A 245 -10.25 17.79 13.41
CA ALA A 245 -9.84 16.63 14.17
C ALA A 245 -8.38 16.79 14.64
N ILE A 246 -8.08 16.23 15.81
CA ILE A 246 -6.71 16.15 16.32
C ILE A 246 -5.98 15.09 15.50
N GLY A 247 -5.31 15.50 14.42
CA GLY A 247 -4.63 14.59 13.50
C GLY A 247 -3.59 13.67 14.17
N GLU A 248 -2.99 14.11 15.27
CA GLU A 248 -2.07 13.30 16.09
C GLU A 248 -2.74 12.06 16.72
N LEU A 249 -4.07 12.05 16.87
CA LEU A 249 -4.83 10.91 17.39
C LEU A 249 -5.33 9.96 16.29
N ALA A 250 -5.05 10.26 15.01
CA ALA A 250 -5.55 9.45 13.89
C ALA A 250 -5.08 7.98 13.97
N GLY A 251 -3.82 7.75 14.34
CA GLY A 251 -3.28 6.38 14.48
C GLY A 251 -4.02 5.56 15.52
N ILE A 252 -4.24 6.10 16.72
CA ILE A 252 -5.02 5.43 17.78
C ILE A 252 -6.45 5.19 17.31
N ALA A 253 -7.13 6.20 16.75
CA ALA A 253 -8.52 6.07 16.34
C ALA A 253 -8.70 4.95 15.29
N VAL A 254 -7.89 4.96 14.23
CA VAL A 254 -7.95 3.95 13.17
C VAL A 254 -7.59 2.55 13.70
N GLY A 255 -6.52 2.43 14.49
CA GLY A 255 -6.11 1.15 15.07
C GLY A 255 -7.17 0.56 16.00
N MET A 256 -7.78 1.37 16.86
CA MET A 256 -8.84 0.95 17.77
C MET A 256 -10.12 0.54 17.03
N THR A 257 -10.48 1.24 15.94
CA THR A 257 -11.60 0.84 15.08
C THR A 257 -11.36 -0.53 14.44
N ILE A 258 -10.15 -0.79 13.96
CA ILE A 258 -9.81 -2.11 13.40
C ILE A 258 -9.89 -3.19 14.47
N MET A 259 -9.31 -2.97 15.65
CA MET A 259 -9.40 -3.92 16.76
C MET A 259 -10.86 -4.26 17.09
N LEU A 260 -11.71 -3.24 17.24
CA LEU A 260 -13.15 -3.40 17.51
C LEU A 260 -13.86 -4.19 16.40
N ASN A 261 -13.58 -3.86 15.14
CA ASN A 261 -14.15 -4.57 14.00
C ASN A 261 -13.73 -6.04 13.95
N VAL A 262 -12.47 -6.35 14.29
CA VAL A 262 -11.98 -7.73 14.34
C VAL A 262 -12.64 -8.50 15.48
N PHE A 263 -12.87 -7.88 16.64
CA PHE A 263 -13.62 -8.49 17.75
C PHE A 263 -15.02 -8.94 17.33
N ILE A 264 -15.71 -8.14 16.52
CA ILE A 264 -17.09 -8.41 16.09
C ILE A 264 -17.12 -9.39 14.91
N ALA A 265 -16.33 -9.14 13.88
CA ALA A 265 -16.45 -9.83 12.60
C ALA A 265 -15.46 -10.99 12.40
N GLY A 266 -14.41 -11.06 13.21
CA GLY A 266 -13.38 -12.10 13.12
C GLY A 266 -13.93 -13.52 13.07
N PRO A 267 -14.86 -13.92 13.98
CA PRO A 267 -15.42 -15.28 13.99
C PRO A 267 -16.34 -15.62 12.80
N VAL A 268 -16.79 -14.62 12.04
CA VAL A 268 -17.81 -14.80 10.98
C VAL A 268 -17.23 -14.61 9.58
N SER A 269 -16.43 -13.58 9.36
CA SER A 269 -15.82 -13.28 8.06
C SER A 269 -14.29 -13.33 8.07
N GLY A 270 -13.65 -13.40 9.25
CA GLY A 270 -12.22 -13.17 9.39
C GLY A 270 -11.83 -11.68 9.40
N ALA A 271 -12.81 -10.77 9.39
CA ALA A 271 -12.66 -9.31 9.42
C ALA A 271 -11.59 -8.80 8.44
N SER A 272 -11.91 -8.84 7.14
CA SER A 272 -11.00 -8.42 6.09
C SER A 272 -10.79 -6.91 6.10
N MET A 273 -11.88 -6.17 5.84
CA MET A 273 -11.90 -4.73 5.56
C MET A 273 -10.99 -4.26 4.41
N ASN A 274 -10.21 -5.15 3.80
CA ASN A 274 -9.05 -4.81 3.01
C ASN A 274 -8.79 -5.88 1.94
N PRO A 275 -9.03 -5.59 0.66
CA PRO A 275 -8.79 -6.53 -0.43
C PRO A 275 -7.36 -7.09 -0.45
N ALA A 276 -6.34 -6.29 -0.13
CA ALA A 276 -4.95 -6.76 -0.10
C ALA A 276 -4.70 -7.75 1.05
N ARG A 277 -5.31 -7.53 2.21
CA ARG A 277 -5.24 -8.43 3.38
C ARG A 277 -5.85 -9.81 3.13
N SER A 278 -6.80 -9.90 2.20
CA SER A 278 -7.41 -11.18 1.80
C SER A 278 -6.70 -11.82 0.63
N LEU A 279 -6.31 -11.03 -0.39
CA LEU A 279 -5.76 -11.57 -1.63
C LEU A 279 -4.32 -12.09 -1.49
N GLY A 280 -3.45 -11.42 -0.74
CA GLY A 280 -2.05 -11.87 -0.57
C GLY A 280 -1.93 -13.27 0.03
N PRO A 281 -2.54 -13.56 1.19
CA PRO A 281 -2.59 -14.91 1.75
C PRO A 281 -3.23 -15.93 0.81
N ALA A 282 -4.30 -15.55 0.10
CA ALA A 282 -5.00 -16.42 -0.84
C ALA A 282 -4.12 -16.84 -2.02
N ILE A 283 -3.31 -15.92 -2.56
CA ILE A 283 -2.34 -16.20 -3.62
C ILE A 283 -1.25 -17.15 -3.12
N VAL A 284 -0.62 -16.83 -1.98
CA VAL A 284 0.53 -17.59 -1.47
C VAL A 284 0.13 -19.00 -1.04
N MET A 285 -1.03 -19.17 -0.43
CA MET A 285 -1.52 -20.47 0.06
C MET A 285 -2.53 -21.13 -0.89
N ASN A 286 -2.75 -20.61 -2.09
CA ASN A 286 -3.68 -21.14 -3.09
C ASN A 286 -5.09 -21.45 -2.55
N GLN A 287 -5.67 -20.51 -1.80
CA GLN A 287 -6.97 -20.66 -1.15
C GLN A 287 -7.89 -19.47 -1.44
N TYR A 288 -8.87 -19.67 -2.32
CA TYR A 288 -9.75 -18.61 -2.86
C TYR A 288 -11.20 -18.73 -2.42
N LYS A 289 -11.52 -19.61 -1.46
CA LYS A 289 -12.91 -19.83 -1.03
C LYS A 289 -13.56 -18.53 -0.53
N GLY A 290 -14.56 -18.07 -1.28
CA GLY A 290 -15.31 -16.85 -0.95
C GLY A 290 -14.54 -15.54 -1.19
N ILE A 291 -13.43 -15.56 -1.94
CA ILE A 291 -12.56 -14.38 -2.13
C ILE A 291 -13.30 -13.16 -2.69
N TRP A 292 -14.30 -13.38 -3.56
CA TRP A 292 -15.11 -12.32 -4.16
C TRP A 292 -15.76 -11.40 -3.12
N VAL A 293 -16.12 -11.96 -1.94
CA VAL A 293 -16.69 -11.19 -0.84
C VAL A 293 -15.73 -10.10 -0.41
N TYR A 294 -14.46 -10.46 -0.20
CA TYR A 294 -13.44 -9.56 0.31
C TYR A 294 -12.88 -8.61 -0.75
N MET A 295 -13.08 -8.92 -2.04
CA MET A 295 -12.74 -8.01 -3.13
C MET A 295 -13.80 -6.93 -3.37
N THR A 296 -15.07 -7.21 -3.01
CA THR A 296 -16.21 -6.33 -3.35
C THR A 296 -16.83 -5.64 -2.14
N ALA A 297 -17.12 -6.36 -1.06
CA ALA A 297 -17.76 -5.81 0.14
C ALA A 297 -16.95 -4.68 0.80
N PRO A 298 -15.63 -4.77 0.97
CA PRO A 298 -14.85 -3.67 1.53
C PRO A 298 -14.91 -2.39 0.69
N ILE A 299 -14.91 -2.49 -0.64
CA ILE A 299 -15.01 -1.32 -1.52
C ILE A 299 -16.36 -0.62 -1.34
N ILE A 300 -17.45 -1.40 -1.32
CA ILE A 300 -18.80 -0.87 -1.10
C ILE A 300 -18.89 -0.19 0.28
N GLY A 301 -18.40 -0.87 1.33
CA GLY A 301 -18.38 -0.33 2.69
C GLY A 301 -17.57 0.96 2.77
N ALA A 302 -16.36 1.00 2.20
CA ALA A 302 -15.51 2.19 2.22
C ALA A 302 -16.18 3.38 1.50
N ILE A 303 -16.75 3.16 0.31
CA ILE A 303 -17.47 4.22 -0.41
C ILE A 303 -18.64 4.74 0.43
N ALA A 304 -19.46 3.85 1.01
CA ALA A 304 -20.58 4.23 1.85
C ALA A 304 -20.13 5.00 3.11
N GLY A 305 -19.07 4.56 3.78
CA GLY A 305 -18.54 5.21 4.99
C GLY A 305 -18.00 6.61 4.73
N GLY A 306 -17.20 6.76 3.67
CA GLY A 306 -16.71 8.07 3.25
C GLY A 306 -17.83 9.00 2.78
N PHE A 307 -18.84 8.47 2.09
CA PHE A 307 -20.01 9.25 1.67
C PHE A 307 -20.79 9.76 2.89
N SER A 308 -21.11 8.89 3.84
CA SER A 308 -21.84 9.26 5.05
C SER A 308 -21.10 10.29 5.89
N TYR A 309 -19.78 10.20 6.01
CA TYR A 309 -19.01 11.23 6.72
C TYR A 309 -19.07 12.58 6.01
N ASN A 310 -18.95 12.61 4.68
CA ASN A 310 -19.06 13.84 3.90
C ASN A 310 -20.44 14.50 4.01
N MET A 311 -21.52 13.74 4.22
CA MET A 311 -22.86 14.30 4.45
C MET A 311 -22.99 15.06 5.77
N ILE A 312 -22.33 14.60 6.83
CA ILE A 312 -22.43 15.21 8.17
C ILE A 312 -21.35 16.27 8.42
N ARG A 313 -20.28 16.27 7.62
CA ARG A 313 -19.17 17.21 7.75
C ARG A 313 -19.65 18.63 7.47
N TYR A 314 -19.68 19.47 8.50
CA TYR A 314 -19.99 20.89 8.37
C TYR A 314 -18.96 21.58 7.45
N THR A 315 -19.44 22.37 6.49
CA THR A 315 -18.60 23.12 5.54
C THR A 315 -18.70 24.61 5.86
N ASP A 316 -17.61 25.23 6.32
CA ASP A 316 -17.56 26.67 6.66
C ASP A 316 -17.45 27.58 5.43
N LYS A 317 -17.60 27.03 4.21
CA LYS A 317 -17.51 27.82 2.98
C LYS A 317 -18.74 28.72 2.87
N PRO A 318 -18.58 30.04 2.71
CA PRO A 318 -19.71 30.93 2.51
C PRO A 318 -20.48 30.51 1.24
N LEU A 319 -21.82 30.57 1.29
CA LEU A 319 -22.73 30.21 0.19
C LEU A 319 -22.36 30.86 -1.16
N SER A 320 -21.68 32.01 -1.13
CA SER A 320 -21.17 32.73 -2.30
C SER A 320 -20.09 31.97 -3.08
N GLU A 321 -19.28 31.12 -2.44
CA GLU A 321 -18.29 30.28 -3.13
C GLU A 321 -18.91 29.01 -3.71
N LEU A 322 -19.93 28.45 -3.04
CA LEU A 322 -20.69 27.32 -3.55
C LEU A 322 -21.53 27.71 -4.78
N ALA A 323 -22.08 28.93 -4.81
CA ALA A 323 -22.80 29.48 -5.95
C ALA A 323 -21.90 29.76 -7.18
N LYS A 324 -20.62 30.10 -6.97
CA LYS A 324 -19.65 30.29 -8.08
C LYS A 324 -19.36 28.98 -8.84
N SER A 325 -19.42 27.83 -8.16
CA SER A 325 -19.30 26.52 -8.81
C SER A 325 -20.48 26.24 -9.76
N GLY A 326 -21.70 26.68 -9.40
CA GLY A 326 -22.88 26.64 -10.28
C GLY A 326 -22.83 27.65 -11.44
N SER A 327 -22.21 28.82 -11.23
CA SER A 327 -22.00 29.84 -12.27
C SER A 327 -21.12 29.34 -13.43
N PHE A 328 -20.18 28.43 -13.18
CA PHE A 328 -19.33 27.85 -14.22
C PHE A 328 -20.16 27.03 -15.24
N LEU A 329 -21.16 26.28 -14.76
CA LEU A 329 -22.11 25.54 -15.60
C LEU A 329 -23.00 26.48 -16.43
N ASN A 330 -23.42 27.62 -15.87
CA ASN A 330 -24.18 28.63 -16.60
C ASN A 330 -23.33 29.35 -17.68
N SER A 331 -22.03 29.52 -17.47
CA SER A 331 -21.12 30.07 -18.50
C SER A 331 -20.88 29.10 -19.65
N MET A 332 -20.93 27.78 -19.37
CA MET A 332 -20.81 26.73 -20.39
C MET A 332 -22.09 26.60 -21.23
N SER A 333 -23.27 26.73 -20.62
CA SER A 333 -24.56 26.74 -21.32
C SER A 333 -24.71 27.93 -22.29
N ARG A 334 -24.15 29.10 -21.92
CA ARG A 334 -24.11 30.29 -22.79
C ARG A 334 -23.10 30.23 -23.94
N ARG A 335 -22.11 29.33 -23.90
CA ARG A 335 -21.15 29.14 -25.01
C ARG A 335 -21.64 28.19 -26.10
N ASN A 336 -22.61 27.31 -25.79
CA ASN A 336 -23.20 26.38 -26.76
C ASN A 336 -24.46 26.92 -27.44
N SER A 337 -24.79 28.20 -27.21
CA SER A 337 -25.97 28.89 -27.78
C SER A 337 -25.59 30.09 -28.66
N GLN A 338 -24.34 30.15 -29.13
CA GLN A 338 -23.87 31.06 -30.18
C GLN A 338 -23.39 30.28 -31.39
#